data_AF-A0A1H5RGK4-F1
#
_entry.id   AF-A0A1H5RGK4-F1
#
_cell.length_a   1.000
_cell.length_b   1.000
_cell.length_c   1.000
_cell.angle_alpha   90.00
_cell.angle_beta   90.00
_cell.angle_gamma   90.00
#
_symmetry.space_group_name_H-M   'P 1'
#
loop_
_entity.id
_entity.type
_entity.pdbx_description
1 polymer ?
#
loop_
_entity_poly.entity_id
_entity_poly.type
_entity_poly.pdbx_seq_one_letter_code
_entity_poly.pdbx_strand_id
1 'polypeptide(L)'
;MLAKMEPTRSALRVAAVASALVAATALVPAQAAQAIGNNRDVSRSCGVNHVASGRYSNMTAWAQTTRVSGNCSGTLGAGLRASDGYTWPRVNGTRDSAYTERTDSAGFGSGMHWGCLDCNVTYS
;
A
#
# COMPACT_ATOMS: atom_id res chain seq x y z
N MET A 1 -14.29 -20.66 71.68
CA MET A 1 -13.35 -20.35 70.58
C MET A 1 -13.62 -21.32 69.45
N LEU A 2 -14.30 -20.86 68.39
CA LEU A 2 -14.54 -21.63 67.16
C LEU A 2 -14.58 -20.62 66.01
N ALA A 3 -13.57 -20.63 65.16
CA ALA A 3 -13.53 -19.79 63.97
C ALA A 3 -14.49 -20.38 62.92
N LYS A 4 -15.38 -19.55 62.38
CA LYS A 4 -16.22 -19.89 61.24
C LYS A 4 -15.90 -18.90 60.13
N MET A 5 -15.18 -19.38 59.11
CA MET A 5 -14.89 -18.67 57.88
C MET A 5 -16.21 -18.29 57.20
N GLU A 6 -16.42 -16.98 57.02
CA GLU A 6 -17.47 -16.47 56.15
C GLU A 6 -16.96 -16.47 54.70
N PRO A 7 -17.74 -16.99 53.73
CA PRO A 7 -17.36 -16.97 52.33
C PRO A 7 -17.43 -15.52 51.81
N THR A 8 -16.30 -15.06 51.29
CA THR A 8 -16.08 -13.74 50.71
C THR A 8 -17.10 -13.51 49.59
N ARG A 9 -18.10 -12.67 49.88
CA ARG A 9 -19.07 -12.22 48.89
C ARG A 9 -18.37 -11.38 47.82
N SER A 10 -18.72 -11.68 46.58
CA SER A 10 -18.69 -10.75 45.44
C SER A 10 -17.32 -10.48 44.80
N ALA A 11 -16.67 -11.52 44.28
CA ALA A 11 -15.72 -11.40 43.17
C ALA A 11 -16.45 -11.36 41.80
N LEU A 12 -17.47 -10.50 41.68
CA LEU A 12 -18.04 -10.10 40.39
C LEU A 12 -17.89 -8.58 40.32
N ARG A 13 -17.37 -8.07 39.19
CA ARG A 13 -17.17 -6.65 38.83
C ARG A 13 -15.71 -6.17 38.81
N VAL A 14 -14.82 -6.88 38.13
CA VAL A 14 -13.67 -6.24 37.46
C VAL A 14 -13.43 -6.91 36.10
N ALA A 15 -14.43 -6.87 35.23
CA ALA A 15 -14.33 -7.38 33.85
C ALA A 15 -14.84 -6.35 32.83
N ALA A 16 -14.64 -5.05 33.12
CA ALA A 16 -15.19 -3.96 32.31
C ALA A 16 -14.17 -2.86 31.97
N VAL A 17 -12.86 -3.12 32.09
CA VAL A 17 -11.82 -2.11 31.80
C VAL A 17 -10.84 -2.55 30.70
N ALA A 18 -10.91 -3.79 30.22
CA ALA A 18 -9.96 -4.31 29.22
C ALA A 18 -10.37 -4.11 27.75
N SER A 19 -11.59 -3.67 27.46
CA SER A 19 -12.13 -3.65 26.08
C SER A 19 -12.13 -2.28 25.40
N ALA A 20 -11.70 -1.21 26.09
CA ALA A 20 -11.80 0.16 25.57
C ALA A 20 -10.50 0.70 24.94
N LEU A 21 -9.43 -0.11 24.84
CA LEU A 21 -8.13 0.32 24.32
C LEU A 21 -7.89 -0.01 22.83
N VAL A 22 -8.83 -0.67 22.15
CA VAL A 22 -8.61 -1.15 20.76
C VAL A 22 -9.35 -0.31 19.70
N ALA A 23 -10.23 0.61 20.08
CA ALA A 23 -11.11 1.32 19.15
C ALA A 23 -10.77 2.81 18.93
N ALA A 24 -9.52 3.20 19.16
CA ALA A 24 -9.04 4.56 18.93
C ALA A 24 -7.92 4.63 17.89
N THR A 25 -7.92 3.73 16.89
CA THR A 25 -7.21 4.01 15.63
C THR A 25 -8.01 5.11 14.93
N ALA A 26 -7.62 6.34 15.22
CA ALA A 26 -8.11 7.55 14.59
C ALA A 26 -8.42 7.28 13.12
N LEU A 27 -9.64 7.65 12.71
CA LEU A 27 -9.95 7.98 11.33
C LEU A 27 -9.07 9.18 10.97
N VAL A 28 -7.79 8.94 10.71
CA VAL A 28 -6.95 9.90 10.03
C VAL A 28 -7.59 10.05 8.66
N PRO A 29 -8.05 11.25 8.28
CA PRO A 29 -8.55 11.45 6.93
C PRO A 29 -7.44 11.04 5.98
N ALA A 30 -7.67 9.99 5.20
CA ALA A 30 -6.74 9.54 4.19
C ALA A 30 -6.50 10.74 3.27
N GLN A 31 -5.28 11.26 3.27
CA GLN A 31 -4.91 12.39 2.43
C GLN A 31 -5.25 12.00 0.98
N ALA A 32 -6.00 12.86 0.29
CA ALA A 32 -6.41 12.59 -1.08
C ALA A 32 -5.16 12.36 -1.93
N ALA A 33 -4.97 11.13 -2.39
CA ALA A 33 -3.85 10.77 -3.22
C ALA A 33 -3.92 11.55 -4.54
N GLN A 34 -3.04 12.52 -4.73
CA GLN A 34 -2.94 13.25 -6.00
C GLN A 34 -2.15 12.41 -6.98
N ALA A 35 -2.69 12.13 -8.17
CA ALA A 35 -1.98 11.30 -9.15
C ALA A 35 -0.67 11.99 -9.61
N ILE A 36 0.47 11.31 -9.50
CA ILE A 36 1.78 11.77 -9.98
C ILE A 36 2.04 11.08 -11.32
N GLY A 37 1.41 11.57 -12.37
CA GLY A 37 1.63 11.07 -13.73
C GLY A 37 0.54 10.10 -14.18
N ASN A 38 0.91 8.84 -14.40
CA ASN A 38 0.06 7.90 -15.15
C ASN A 38 -1.05 7.34 -14.26
N ASN A 39 -2.31 7.55 -14.66
CA ASN A 39 -3.50 6.86 -14.17
C ASN A 39 -4.34 6.45 -15.39
N ARG A 40 -3.97 5.33 -16.02
CA ARG A 40 -4.57 4.89 -17.30
C ARG A 40 -4.37 3.40 -17.55
N ASP A 41 -5.20 2.85 -18.42
CA ASP A 41 -4.95 1.55 -19.02
C ASP A 41 -3.93 1.67 -20.15
N VAL A 42 -2.97 0.75 -20.19
CA VAL A 42 -1.93 0.65 -21.21
C VAL A 42 -2.01 -0.74 -21.84
N SER A 43 -2.38 -0.78 -23.12
CA SER A 43 -2.41 -1.99 -23.91
C SER A 43 -1.03 -2.33 -24.48
N ARG A 44 -0.67 -3.61 -24.45
CA ARG A 44 0.56 -4.21 -24.96
C ARG A 44 0.26 -5.48 -25.73
N SER A 45 1.27 -5.99 -26.43
CA SER A 45 1.19 -7.28 -27.15
C SER A 45 0.77 -8.46 -26.28
N CYS A 46 1.03 -8.43 -24.97
CA CYS A 46 0.69 -9.53 -24.07
C CYS A 46 -0.49 -9.25 -23.11
N GLY A 47 -1.15 -8.10 -23.25
CA GLY A 47 -2.29 -7.75 -22.40
C GLY A 47 -2.43 -6.27 -22.12
N VAL A 48 -3.40 -5.96 -21.25
CA VAL A 48 -3.67 -4.61 -20.78
C VAL A 48 -3.32 -4.53 -19.30
N ASN A 49 -2.57 -3.50 -18.92
CA ASN A 49 -2.29 -3.18 -17.52
C ASN A 49 -2.84 -1.79 -17.19
N HIS A 50 -3.48 -1.67 -16.03
CA HIS A 50 -3.79 -0.39 -15.43
C HIS A 50 -2.57 0.11 -14.66
N VAL A 51 -2.09 1.31 -14.97
CA VAL A 51 -0.96 1.95 -14.30
C VAL A 51 -1.44 3.19 -13.58
N ALA A 52 -1.14 3.28 -12.29
CA ALA A 52 -1.58 4.36 -11.42
C ALA A 52 -0.44 4.77 -10.48
N SER A 53 -0.15 6.06 -10.37
CA SER A 53 0.82 6.56 -9.38
C SER A 53 0.30 7.84 -8.75
N GLY A 54 0.67 8.08 -7.49
CA GLY A 54 0.16 9.20 -6.72
C GLY A 54 1.05 9.58 -5.54
N ARG A 55 0.74 10.73 -4.93
CA ARG A 55 1.35 11.21 -3.68
C ARG A 55 0.30 11.33 -2.62
N TYR A 56 0.64 10.85 -1.43
CA TYR A 56 -0.07 11.22 -0.21
C TYR A 56 0.43 12.59 0.27
N SER A 57 1.74 12.85 0.16
CA SER A 57 2.37 14.11 0.54
C SER A 57 3.55 14.47 -0.38
N ASN A 58 4.18 15.64 -0.15
CA ASN A 58 5.40 16.02 -0.89
C ASN A 58 6.57 15.04 -0.70
N MET A 59 6.55 14.27 0.39
CA MET A 59 7.59 13.31 0.77
C MET A 59 7.12 11.87 0.72
N THR A 60 5.87 11.57 0.36
CA THR A 60 5.36 10.20 0.30
C THR A 60 4.55 9.97 -0.96
N ALA A 61 4.97 8.98 -1.74
CA ALA A 61 4.33 8.61 -2.99
C ALA A 61 4.18 7.10 -3.15
N TRP A 62 3.30 6.70 -4.05
CA TRP A 62 2.98 5.34 -4.39
C TRP A 62 2.89 5.15 -5.90
N ALA A 63 3.15 3.92 -6.34
CA ALA A 63 2.96 3.48 -7.71
C ALA A 63 2.38 2.07 -7.71
N GLN A 64 1.41 1.84 -8.58
CA GLN A 64 0.71 0.59 -8.75
C GLN A 64 0.61 0.23 -10.22
N THR A 65 0.80 -1.05 -10.52
CA THR A 65 0.54 -1.65 -11.83
C THR A 65 -0.35 -2.85 -11.60
N THR A 66 -1.53 -2.90 -12.24
CA THR A 66 -2.50 -3.98 -12.09
C THR A 66 -2.85 -4.58 -13.45
N ARG A 67 -3.00 -5.90 -13.54
CA ARG A 67 -3.44 -6.58 -14.77
C ARG A 67 -4.93 -6.35 -14.99
N VAL A 68 -5.30 -5.93 -16.20
CA VAL A 68 -6.69 -5.80 -16.63
C VAL A 68 -7.06 -7.01 -17.50
N SER A 69 -6.21 -7.36 -18.47
CA SER A 69 -6.43 -8.50 -19.36
C SER A 69 -5.12 -9.03 -19.96
N GLY A 70 -5.17 -10.18 -20.62
CA GLY A 70 -4.04 -10.81 -21.30
C GLY A 70 -3.33 -11.92 -20.52
N ASN A 71 -2.45 -12.62 -21.23
CA ASN A 71 -1.87 -13.91 -20.80
C ASN A 71 -0.41 -13.79 -20.35
N CYS A 72 -0.03 -12.61 -19.89
CA CYS A 72 1.26 -12.43 -19.25
C CYS A 72 1.55 -13.51 -18.19
N SER A 73 2.66 -14.22 -18.38
CA SER A 73 3.18 -15.25 -17.47
C SER A 73 4.03 -14.67 -16.34
N GLY A 74 4.63 -13.50 -16.55
CA GLY A 74 5.59 -12.89 -15.65
C GLY A 74 4.96 -12.07 -14.53
N THR A 75 5.81 -11.54 -13.65
CA THR A 75 5.39 -10.59 -12.63
C THR A 75 5.22 -9.19 -13.21
N LEU A 76 4.37 -8.39 -12.59
CA LEU A 76 4.28 -6.95 -12.83
C LEU A 76 5.35 -6.22 -12.01
N GLY A 77 5.68 -5.01 -12.44
CA GLY A 77 6.58 -4.13 -11.69
C GLY A 77 6.03 -2.73 -11.47
N ALA A 78 6.34 -2.17 -10.31
CA ALA A 78 6.05 -0.78 -9.98
C ALA A 78 7.28 -0.14 -9.32
N GLY A 79 7.42 1.16 -9.47
CA GLY A 79 8.57 1.93 -9.00
C GLY A 79 8.23 3.41 -8.95
N LEU A 80 9.13 4.16 -8.35
CA LEU A 80 9.01 5.60 -8.22
C LEU A 80 10.29 6.25 -8.72
N ARG A 81 10.17 7.46 -9.23
CA ARG A 81 11.30 8.32 -9.59
C ARG A 81 11.22 9.60 -8.77
N ALA A 82 12.35 9.97 -8.18
CA ALA A 82 12.53 11.19 -7.43
C ALA A 82 12.43 12.41 -8.36
N SER A 83 12.15 13.57 -7.79
CA SER A 83 12.09 14.84 -8.54
C SER A 83 13.43 15.26 -9.13
N ASP A 84 14.55 14.86 -8.51
CA ASP A 84 15.92 15.08 -8.99
C ASP A 84 16.34 14.10 -10.11
N GLY A 85 15.45 13.20 -10.49
CA GLY A 85 15.67 12.22 -11.53
C GLY A 85 16.22 10.88 -11.05
N TYR A 86 16.52 10.71 -9.74
CA TYR A 86 16.93 9.42 -9.18
C TYR A 86 15.81 8.38 -9.30
N THR A 87 16.16 7.19 -9.78
CA THR A 87 15.23 6.09 -10.02
C THR A 87 15.42 5.03 -8.95
N TRP A 88 14.43 4.85 -8.09
CA TRP A 88 14.50 3.77 -7.10
C TRP A 88 14.36 2.40 -7.78
N PRO A 89 14.93 1.35 -7.17
CA PRO A 89 14.79 -0.01 -7.68
C PRO A 89 13.33 -0.39 -7.86
N ARG A 90 13.04 -1.06 -8.98
CA ARG A 90 11.73 -1.64 -9.28
C ARG A 90 11.35 -2.65 -8.19
N VAL A 91 10.11 -2.57 -7.74
CA VAL A 91 9.47 -3.62 -6.92
C VAL A 91 8.70 -4.55 -7.85
N ASN A 92 9.01 -5.83 -7.79
CA ASN A 92 8.27 -6.87 -8.51
C ASN A 92 7.13 -7.36 -7.61
N GLY A 93 5.92 -7.41 -8.17
CA GLY A 93 4.75 -7.95 -7.48
C GLY A 93 4.42 -9.37 -7.94
N THR A 94 3.13 -9.63 -8.08
CA THR A 94 2.59 -10.86 -8.68
C THR A 94 2.31 -10.65 -10.17
N ARG A 95 1.77 -11.67 -10.84
CA ARG A 95 1.25 -11.55 -12.22
C ARG A 95 0.05 -10.60 -12.36
N ASP A 96 -0.61 -10.30 -11.25
CA ASP A 96 -1.88 -9.56 -11.21
C ASP A 96 -1.72 -8.15 -10.69
N SER A 97 -0.77 -7.91 -9.78
CA SER A 97 -0.52 -6.57 -9.25
C SER A 97 0.91 -6.41 -8.74
N ALA A 98 1.46 -5.22 -8.91
CA ALA A 98 2.67 -4.75 -8.25
C ALA A 98 2.39 -3.38 -7.64
N TYR A 99 2.82 -3.19 -6.39
CA TYR A 99 2.64 -1.95 -5.65
C TYR A 99 3.96 -1.58 -4.97
N THR A 100 4.26 -0.30 -4.94
CA THR A 100 5.31 0.23 -4.10
C THR A 100 4.88 1.57 -3.54
N GLU A 101 5.34 1.83 -2.33
CA GLU A 101 5.19 3.10 -1.64
C GLU A 101 6.54 3.46 -1.05
N ARG A 102 6.86 4.75 -1.04
CA ARG A 102 8.09 5.24 -0.46
C ARG A 102 7.88 6.61 0.16
N THR A 103 8.61 6.82 1.25
CA THR A 103 8.81 8.12 1.86
C THR A 103 10.27 8.55 1.68
N ASP A 104 10.51 9.73 1.12
CA ASP A 104 11.84 10.25 0.86
C ASP A 104 11.86 11.79 0.95
N SER A 105 12.92 12.35 1.51
CA SER A 105 13.09 13.80 1.68
C SER A 105 13.40 14.52 0.36
N ALA A 106 13.90 13.81 -0.65
CA ALA A 106 14.10 14.36 -2.01
C ALA A 106 12.77 14.61 -2.75
N GLY A 107 11.67 14.02 -2.27
CA GLY A 107 10.36 14.11 -2.91
C GLY A 107 10.25 13.27 -4.20
N PHE A 108 9.08 13.33 -4.83
CA PHE A 108 8.71 12.42 -5.92
C PHE A 108 8.26 13.16 -7.17
N GLY A 109 8.83 12.77 -8.31
CA GLY A 109 8.56 13.36 -9.62
C GLY A 109 7.56 12.56 -10.46
N SER A 110 7.68 11.23 -10.50
CA SER A 110 6.77 10.37 -11.27
C SER A 110 6.73 8.91 -10.79
N GLY A 111 5.62 8.22 -11.08
CA GLY A 111 5.59 6.75 -11.04
C GLY A 111 6.30 6.11 -12.22
N MET A 112 6.88 4.93 -12.00
CA MET A 112 7.41 4.05 -13.04
C MET A 112 6.68 2.73 -13.01
N HIS A 113 6.29 2.26 -14.19
CA HIS A 113 5.41 1.11 -14.32
C HIS A 113 5.99 0.16 -15.34
N TRP A 114 6.31 -1.03 -14.87
CA TRP A 114 6.63 -2.14 -15.73
C TRP A 114 5.37 -2.99 -15.79
N GLY A 115 4.86 -3.19 -16.99
CA GLY A 115 3.92 -4.27 -17.20
C GLY A 115 4.59 -5.60 -16.91
N CYS A 116 4.16 -6.61 -17.62
CA CYS A 116 4.79 -7.91 -17.49
C CYS A 116 6.27 -7.87 -17.85
N LEU A 117 7.12 -8.35 -16.94
CA LEU A 117 8.56 -8.35 -17.16
C LEU A 117 8.97 -9.18 -18.39
N ASP A 118 8.17 -10.19 -18.73
CA ASP A 118 8.33 -11.00 -19.93
C ASP A 118 7.87 -10.27 -21.22
N CYS A 119 7.24 -9.11 -21.08
CA CYS A 119 6.71 -8.30 -22.17
C CYS A 119 7.31 -6.89 -22.10
N ASN A 120 8.49 -6.72 -22.70
CA ASN A 120 9.18 -5.46 -23.00
C ASN A 120 8.79 -4.19 -22.19
N VAL A 121 9.76 -3.68 -21.43
CA VAL A 121 9.68 -2.51 -20.52
C VAL A 121 9.12 -1.25 -21.21
N THR A 122 8.29 -0.46 -20.51
CA THR A 122 8.00 0.93 -20.91
C THR A 122 8.60 1.90 -19.91
N TYR A 123 9.31 2.86 -20.47
CA TYR A 123 9.68 4.09 -19.79
C TYR A 123 8.66 5.17 -20.17
N SER A 124 8.23 5.95 -19.20
CA SER A 124 7.46 7.19 -19.39
C SER A 124 8.39 8.38 -19.35
#